data_AF-A0AAV6ZQ74-F1
#
_entry.id   AF-A0AAV6ZQ74-F1
#
_cell.length_a   1.000
_cell.length_b   1.000
_cell.length_c   1.000
_cell.angle_alpha   90.00
_cell.angle_beta   90.00
_cell.angle_gamma   90.00
#
_symmetry.space_group_name_H-M   'P 1'
#
loop_
_entity.id
_entity.type
_entity.pdbx_description
1 polymer ?
#
loop_
_entity_poly.entity_id
_entity_poly.type
_entity_poly.pdbx_seq_one_letter_code
_entity_poly.pdbx_strand_id
1 'polypeptide(L)'
;SSTVDPKEKLEIILKTYQEIEKTVSRVLGRDYKLPMDDLLPLLIYVVSRAGIQHLGAEIHFIQDLMDPINQGGINDFLLTALESCYEHIQKEEVRFFK
;
A
#
# COMPACT_ATOMS: atom_id res chain seq x y z
N SER A 1 -19.80 9.26 -8.71
CA SER A 1 -18.75 8.33 -8.30
C SER A 1 -18.15 7.72 -9.55
N SER A 2 -17.03 8.26 -10.04
CA SER A 2 -16.28 7.63 -11.13
C SER A 2 -15.39 6.58 -10.49
N THR A 3 -15.79 5.32 -10.52
CA THR A 3 -14.94 4.19 -10.11
C THR A 3 -13.72 4.18 -11.03
N VAL A 4 -12.59 4.68 -10.50
CA VAL A 4 -11.27 4.55 -11.12
C VAL A 4 -11.01 3.07 -11.35
N ASP A 5 -10.48 2.73 -12.53
CA ASP A 5 -10.23 1.35 -12.94
C ASP A 5 -9.33 0.61 -11.91
N PRO A 6 -9.58 -0.68 -11.61
CA PRO A 6 -8.75 -1.45 -10.66
C PRO A 6 -7.26 -1.39 -10.98
N LYS A 7 -6.89 -1.41 -12.27
CA LYS A 7 -5.49 -1.29 -12.71
C LYS A 7 -4.93 0.09 -12.41
N GLU A 8 -5.68 1.15 -12.67
CA GLU A 8 -5.23 2.51 -12.36
C GLU A 8 -4.97 2.70 -10.86
N LYS A 9 -5.84 2.13 -10.01
CA LYS A 9 -5.62 2.12 -8.56
C LYS A 9 -4.37 1.33 -8.16
N LEU A 10 -4.14 0.17 -8.75
CA LEU A 10 -2.94 -0.62 -8.53
C LEU A 10 -1.66 0.12 -8.97
N GLU A 11 -1.72 0.84 -10.10
CA GLU A 11 -0.60 1.67 -10.56
C GLU A 11 -0.27 2.80 -9.57
N ILE A 12 -1.28 3.37 -8.90
CA ILE A 12 -1.06 4.36 -7.83
C ILE A 12 -0.32 3.73 -6.65
N ILE A 13 -0.67 2.50 -6.26
CA ILE A 13 0.01 1.76 -5.19
C ILE A 13 1.49 1.52 -5.57
N LEU A 14 1.73 1.06 -6.80
CA LEU A 14 3.08 0.82 -7.31
C LEU A 14 3.92 2.10 -7.35
N LYS A 15 3.35 3.21 -7.84
CA LYS A 15 4.02 4.52 -7.84
C LYS A 15 4.35 4.97 -6.42
N THR A 16 3.46 4.76 -5.46
CA THR A 16 3.69 5.10 -4.06
C THR A 16 4.87 4.32 -3.48
N TYR A 17 4.95 3.02 -3.74
CA TYR A 17 6.09 2.19 -3.34
C TYR A 17 7.41 2.72 -3.94
N GLN A 18 7.43 3.01 -5.25
CA GLN A 18 8.63 3.55 -5.91
C GLN A 18 9.06 4.90 -5.34
N GLU A 19 8.12 5.77 -4.97
CA GLU A 19 8.44 7.05 -4.33
C GLU A 19 8.98 6.89 -2.91
N ILE A 20 8.53 5.87 -2.16
CA ILE A 20 9.11 5.51 -0.87
C ILE A 20 10.57 5.06 -1.06
N GLU A 21 10.85 4.12 -1.97
CA GLU A 21 12.21 3.65 -2.24
C GLU A 21 13.16 4.77 -2.67
N LYS A 22 12.71 5.63 -3.60
CA LYS A 22 13.47 6.82 -4.03
C LYS A 22 13.74 7.76 -2.87
N THR A 23 12.76 7.96 -2.00
CA THR A 23 12.91 8.84 -0.83
C THR A 23 13.93 8.27 0.13
N VAL A 24 13.87 6.97 0.44
CA VAL A 24 14.85 6.31 1.32
C VAL A 24 16.26 6.40 0.72
N SER A 25 16.42 6.05 -0.56
CA SER A 25 17.72 6.13 -1.24
C SER A 25 18.31 7.55 -1.21
N ARG A 26 17.47 8.57 -1.46
CA ARG A 26 17.87 9.98 -1.39
C ARG A 26 18.29 10.38 0.02
N VAL A 27 17.53 10.00 1.05
CA VAL A 27 17.83 10.33 2.45
C VAL A 27 19.11 9.65 2.93
N LEU A 28 19.36 8.42 2.50
CA LEU A 28 20.58 7.68 2.84
C LEU A 28 21.79 8.06 1.99
N GLY A 29 21.60 8.84 0.92
CA GLY A 29 22.67 9.24 0.00
C GLY A 29 23.28 8.08 -0.79
N ARG A 30 22.56 6.96 -0.93
CA ARG A 30 23.00 5.77 -1.68
C ARG A 30 21.82 5.02 -2.27
N ASP A 31 22.07 4.25 -3.31
CA ASP A 31 21.07 3.28 -3.80
C ASP A 31 20.79 2.26 -2.68
N TYR A 32 19.52 2.16 -2.29
CA TYR A 32 19.09 1.30 -1.20
C TYR A 32 17.85 0.51 -1.63
N LYS A 33 18.04 -0.79 -1.83
CA LYS A 33 16.93 -1.73 -2.04
C LYS A 33 16.20 -1.92 -0.72
N LEU A 34 14.94 -1.52 -0.67
CA LEU A 34 14.17 -1.45 0.57
C LEU A 34 13.65 -2.85 0.95
N PRO A 35 14.21 -3.50 1.98
CA PRO A 35 13.70 -4.79 2.43
C PRO A 35 12.33 -4.62 3.08
N MET A 36 11.57 -5.71 3.17
CA MET A 36 10.21 -5.66 3.71
C MET A 36 10.15 -5.16 5.17
N ASP A 37 11.13 -5.52 5.99
CA ASP A 37 11.23 -5.09 7.39
C ASP A 37 11.31 -3.55 7.53
N ASP A 38 11.88 -2.88 6.53
CA ASP A 38 11.94 -1.41 6.49
C ASP A 38 10.76 -0.80 5.72
N LEU A 39 10.26 -1.50 4.69
CA LEU A 39 9.13 -1.03 3.88
C LEU A 39 7.83 -1.01 4.67
N LEU A 40 7.50 -2.08 5.38
CA LEU A 40 6.21 -2.23 6.05
C LEU A 40 5.91 -1.10 7.05
N PRO A 41 6.81 -0.72 7.99
CA PRO A 41 6.56 0.40 8.89
C PRO A 41 6.41 1.75 8.14
N LEU A 42 7.15 1.95 7.04
CA LEU A 42 7.00 3.15 6.21
C LEU A 42 5.64 3.18 5.49
N LEU A 43 5.17 2.03 4.98
CA LEU A 43 3.84 1.91 4.38
C LEU A 43 2.75 2.16 5.41
N ILE A 44 2.83 1.58 6.62
CA ILE A 44 1.88 1.86 7.71
C ILE A 44 1.82 3.36 7.97
N TYR A 45 2.97 4.02 8.11
CA TYR A 45 3.01 5.47 8.32
C TYR A 45 2.35 6.25 7.17
N VAL A 46 2.70 5.94 5.91
CA VAL A 46 2.15 6.64 4.73
C VAL A 46 0.63 6.43 4.63
N VAL A 47 0.16 5.21 4.79
CA VAL A 47 -1.26 4.85 4.68
C VAL A 47 -2.08 5.50 5.79
N SER A 48 -1.61 5.45 7.04
CA SER A 48 -2.26 6.12 8.17
C SER A 48 -2.39 7.63 7.93
N ARG A 49 -1.34 8.26 7.39
CA ARG A 49 -1.32 9.72 7.14
C ARG A 49 -2.10 10.13 5.90
N ALA A 50 -2.25 9.24 4.92
CA ALA A 50 -3.02 9.50 3.71
C ALA A 50 -4.53 9.61 3.98
N GLY A 51 -5.02 9.01 5.08
CA GLY A 51 -6.43 9.12 5.47
C GLY A 51 -7.37 8.56 4.40
N ILE A 52 -6.99 7.44 3.78
CA ILE A 52 -7.72 6.85 2.66
C ILE A 52 -9.09 6.38 3.15
N GLN A 53 -10.16 7.01 2.64
CA GLN A 53 -11.51 6.63 3.00
C GLN A 53 -11.84 5.25 2.46
N HIS A 54 -12.49 4.43 3.28
CA HIS A 54 -12.94 3.09 2.91
C HIS A 54 -11.81 2.18 2.37
N LEU A 55 -10.59 2.30 2.91
CA LEU A 55 -9.40 1.57 2.45
C LEU A 55 -9.64 0.06 2.25
N GLY A 56 -10.33 -0.62 3.18
CA GLY A 56 -10.64 -2.04 3.02
C GLY A 56 -11.50 -2.35 1.78
N ALA A 57 -12.49 -1.52 1.48
CA ALA A 57 -13.33 -1.68 0.28
C ALA A 57 -12.52 -1.42 -1.00
N GLU A 58 -11.59 -0.47 -0.97
CA GLU A 58 -10.69 -0.18 -2.09
C GLU A 58 -9.72 -1.35 -2.35
N ILE A 59 -9.17 -1.97 -1.31
CA ILE A 59 -8.31 -3.16 -1.43
C ILE A 59 -9.10 -4.31 -2.06
N HIS A 60 -10.29 -4.62 -1.53
CA HIS A 60 -11.14 -5.69 -2.04
C HIS A 60 -11.59 -5.42 -3.48
N PHE A 61 -11.93 -4.16 -3.81
CA PHE A 61 -12.28 -3.77 -5.18
C PHE A 61 -11.16 -4.09 -6.17
N ILE A 62 -9.90 -3.83 -5.79
CA ILE A 62 -8.75 -4.17 -6.64
C ILE A 62 -8.59 -5.69 -6.72
N GLN A 63 -8.62 -6.41 -5.60
CA GLN A 63 -8.43 -7.86 -5.58
C GLN A 63 -9.50 -8.62 -6.39
N ASP A 64 -10.76 -8.20 -6.28
CA ASP A 64 -11.90 -8.90 -6.88
C ASP A 64 -12.11 -8.58 -8.37
N LEU A 65 -11.72 -7.38 -8.81
CA LEU A 65 -12.00 -6.90 -10.17
C LEU A 65 -10.76 -6.76 -11.06
N MET A 66 -9.56 -7.06 -10.56
CA MET A 66 -8.34 -7.06 -11.38
C MET A 66 -8.40 -8.16 -12.44
N ASP A 67 -8.13 -7.81 -13.69
CA ASP A 67 -7.91 -8.81 -14.76
C ASP A 67 -6.72 -9.72 -14.37
N PRO A 68 -6.87 -11.06 -14.41
CA PRO A 68 -5.80 -12.01 -14.11
C PRO A 68 -4.45 -11.74 -14.80
N ILE A 69 -4.44 -11.10 -15.98
CA ILE A 69 -3.18 -10.75 -16.68
C ILE A 69 -2.34 -9.71 -15.92
N ASN A 70 -2.95 -8.94 -15.02
CA ASN A 70 -2.30 -7.90 -14.23
C ASN A 70 -1.94 -8.37 -12.79
N GLN A 71 -2.24 -9.63 -12.45
CA GLN A 71 -1.93 -10.23 -11.16
C GLN A 71 -0.51 -10.80 -11.13
N GLY A 72 0.04 -11.01 -9.94
CA GLY A 72 1.35 -11.63 -9.73
C GLY A 72 2.48 -10.64 -9.41
N GLY A 73 3.59 -11.22 -8.95
CA GLY A 73 4.85 -10.51 -8.73
C GLY A 73 4.72 -9.36 -7.72
N ILE A 74 5.20 -8.18 -8.11
CA ILE A 74 5.20 -7.00 -7.23
C ILE A 74 3.79 -6.52 -6.88
N ASN A 75 2.81 -6.75 -7.75
CA ASN A 75 1.44 -6.28 -7.55
C ASN A 75 0.77 -7.00 -6.37
N ASP A 76 0.82 -8.32 -6.36
CA ASP A 76 0.26 -9.15 -5.26
C ASP A 76 1.01 -8.90 -3.95
N PHE A 77 2.33 -8.72 -4.04
CA PHE A 77 3.16 -8.37 -2.89
C PHE A 77 2.72 -7.05 -2.26
N LEU A 78 2.54 -6.00 -3.07
CA LEU A 78 2.12 -4.68 -2.57
C LEU A 78 0.69 -4.69 -2.05
N LEU A 79 -0.22 -5.43 -2.67
CA LEU A 79 -1.59 -5.59 -2.15
C LEU A 79 -1.59 -6.31 -0.80
N THR A 80 -0.82 -7.39 -0.65
CA THR A 80 -0.68 -8.10 0.63
C THR A 80 -0.07 -7.19 1.71
N ALA A 81 0.93 -6.38 1.36
CA ALA A 81 1.52 -5.41 2.27
C ALA A 81 0.51 -4.32 2.68
N LEU A 82 -0.29 -3.82 1.74
CA LEU A 82 -1.32 -2.82 2.01
C LEU A 82 -2.46 -3.37 2.88
N GLU A 83 -2.87 -4.61 2.66
CA GLU A 83 -3.83 -5.33 3.51
C GLU A 83 -3.30 -5.49 4.93
N SER A 84 -2.02 -5.86 5.08
CA SER A 84 -1.33 -5.92 6.38
C SER A 84 -1.32 -4.55 7.08
N CYS A 85 -1.11 -3.45 6.34
CA CYS A 85 -1.18 -2.09 6.89
C CYS A 85 -2.59 -1.76 7.38
N TYR A 86 -3.61 -2.04 6.57
CA TYR A 86 -5.01 -1.80 6.93
C TYR A 86 -5.40 -2.55 8.21
N GLU A 87 -5.08 -3.84 8.32
CA GLU A 87 -5.34 -4.61 9.53
C GLU A 87 -4.64 -4.03 10.76
N HIS A 88 -3.39 -3.58 10.61
CA HIS A 88 -2.62 -2.99 11.69
C HIS A 88 -3.29 -1.70 12.20
N ILE A 89 -3.63 -0.79 11.28
CA ILE A 89 -4.28 0.49 11.60
C ILE A 89 -5.62 0.25 12.29
N GLN A 90 -6.45 -0.67 11.80
CA GLN A 90 -7.71 -1.01 12.44
C GLN A 90 -7.53 -1.54 13.87
N LYS A 91 -6.55 -2.40 14.10
CA LYS A 91 -6.26 -2.94 15.44
C LYS A 91 -5.75 -1.86 16.39
N GLU A 92 -5.01 -0.87 15.90
CA GLU A 92 -4.58 0.29 16.69
C GLU A 92 -5.76 1.21 17.04
N GLU A 93 -6.59 1.59 16.08
CA GLU A 93 -7.78 2.42 16.31
C GLU A 93 -8.70 1.80 17.37
N VAL A 94 -9.03 0.51 17.24
CA VAL A 94 -9.85 -0.22 18.23
C VAL A 94 -9.22 -0.20 19.62
N ARG A 95 -7.89 -0.15 19.73
CA ARG A 95 -7.17 -0.08 21.01
C ARG A 95 -7.26 1.30 21.65
N PHE A 96 -7.35 2.38 20.86
CA PHE A 96 -7.54 3.74 21.39
C PHE A 96 -8.97 4.00 21.92
N PHE A 97 -9.95 3.21 21.47
CA PHE A 97 -11.35 3.31 21.93
C PHE A 97 -11.71 2.32 23.07
N LYS A 98 -10.72 1.61 23.62
CA LYS A 98 -10.84 0.76 24.81
C LYS A 98 -10.14 1.38 26.01
#